data_AF-A0A2X3CGI9-F1
#
_entry.id   AF-A0A2X3CGI9-F1
#
_cell.length_a   1.000
_cell.length_b   1.000
_cell.length_c   1.000
_cell.angle_alpha   90.00
_cell.angle_beta   90.00
_cell.angle_gamma   90.00
#
_symmetry.space_group_name_H-M   'P 1'
#
loop_
_entity.id
_entity.type
_entity.pdbx_description
1 polymer ?
#
loop_
_entity_poly.entity_id
_entity_poly.type
_entity_poly.pdbx_seq_one_letter_code
_entity_poly.pdbx_strand_id
1 'polypeptide(L)'
;MWKALHQLAIPERLYRLCGCWIPWLAALSALLLVIGLGWGFGFAPADYQQGESYRIMYLHVPAAMWSMGLYLAMAVAAFVGVVWQIKMADLAIAALAPVGAVCTLVALVSGAAWGKPMWGTWWIWDARLTSELVLLFLYAGVIALWHAFDDRRLAGRAAGILVLVGWSICPSFITRSTGGTPCTRARPTCSKPSTQACVCRCGSASLPSSRCRSP
;
A
#
# COMPACT_ATOMS: atom_id res chain seq x y z
N MET A 1 33.26 18.93 6.45
CA MET A 1 32.04 18.13 6.18
C MET A 1 32.30 16.62 6.09
N TRP A 2 33.29 16.13 5.33
CA TRP A 2 33.52 14.67 5.17
C TRP A 2 33.89 13.90 6.45
N LYS A 3 34.58 14.54 7.41
CA LYS A 3 34.94 13.92 8.69
C LYS A 3 33.71 13.53 9.53
N ALA A 4 32.64 14.31 9.48
CA ALA A 4 31.40 14.01 10.22
C ALA A 4 30.67 12.78 9.64
N LEU A 5 30.58 12.69 8.30
CA LEU A 5 30.08 11.51 7.60
C LEU A 5 30.89 10.25 7.94
N HIS A 6 32.22 10.38 8.01
CA HIS A 6 33.09 9.27 8.36
C HIS A 6 32.94 8.81 9.83
N GLN A 7 32.55 9.72 10.73
CA GLN A 7 32.30 9.40 12.15
C GLN A 7 30.91 8.77 12.37
N LEU A 8 29.94 9.05 11.50
CA LEU A 8 28.62 8.38 11.48
C LEU A 8 28.70 6.97 10.87
N ALA A 9 29.75 6.66 10.11
CA ALA A 9 30.02 5.31 9.64
C ALA A 9 30.47 4.35 10.77
N ILE A 10 30.79 4.88 11.97
CA ILE A 10 31.10 4.06 13.15
C ILE A 10 29.78 3.59 13.77
N PRO A 11 29.46 2.28 13.74
CA PRO A 11 28.13 1.77 14.09
C PRO A 11 27.74 2.05 15.54
N GLU A 12 28.67 2.00 16.50
CA GLU A 12 28.36 2.29 17.91
C GLU A 12 27.90 3.73 18.15
N ARG A 13 28.53 4.69 17.46
CA ARG A 13 28.20 6.10 17.63
C ARG A 13 26.88 6.45 16.96
N LEU A 14 26.62 5.85 15.80
CA LEU A 14 25.33 5.95 15.11
C LEU A 14 24.22 5.35 15.96
N TYR A 15 24.40 4.14 16.51
CA TYR A 15 23.42 3.50 17.39
C TYR A 15 23.13 4.31 18.65
N ARG A 16 24.13 4.91 19.30
CA ARG A 16 23.90 5.80 20.46
C ARG A 16 23.12 7.05 20.08
N LEU A 17 23.47 7.67 18.96
CA LEU A 17 22.76 8.87 18.49
C LEU A 17 21.32 8.53 18.14
N CYS A 18 21.09 7.45 17.37
CA CYS A 18 19.75 6.95 17.07
C CYS A 18 18.99 6.61 18.35
N GLY A 19 19.59 5.91 19.31
CA GLY A 19 18.96 5.56 20.59
C GLY A 19 18.47 6.77 21.39
N CYS A 20 19.22 7.87 21.36
CA CYS A 20 18.82 9.11 22.02
C CYS A 20 17.67 9.82 21.29
N TRP A 21 17.66 9.76 19.95
CA TRP A 21 16.66 10.45 19.12
C TRP A 21 15.36 9.67 18.91
N ILE A 22 15.42 8.33 18.97
CA ILE A 22 14.24 7.45 18.85
C ILE A 22 13.08 7.84 19.77
N PRO A 23 13.27 8.07 21.10
CA PRO A 23 12.14 8.42 21.96
C PRO A 23 11.52 9.78 21.62
N TRP A 24 12.34 10.76 21.24
CA TRP A 24 11.85 12.08 20.81
C TRP A 24 11.09 12.01 19.49
N LEU A 25 11.62 11.28 18.52
CA LEU A 25 10.95 11.06 17.24
C LEU A 25 9.66 10.25 17.40
N ALA A 26 9.63 9.26 18.31
CA ALA A 26 8.44 8.49 18.63
C ALA A 26 7.38 9.34 19.35
N ALA A 27 7.79 10.20 20.29
CA ALA A 27 6.89 11.14 20.95
C ALA A 27 6.32 12.15 19.95
N LEU A 28 7.16 12.70 19.07
CA LEU A 28 6.75 13.62 18.03
C LEU A 28 5.79 12.95 17.03
N SER A 29 6.10 11.72 16.58
CA SER A 29 5.23 10.99 15.66
C SER A 29 3.87 10.66 16.29
N ALA A 30 3.85 10.25 17.56
CA ALA A 30 2.62 10.03 18.31
C ALA A 30 1.80 11.31 18.44
N LEU A 31 2.44 12.44 18.77
CA LEU A 31 1.79 13.74 18.89
C LEU A 31 1.17 14.19 17.56
N LEU A 32 1.92 14.09 16.45
CA LEU A 32 1.40 14.42 15.12
C LEU A 32 0.26 13.51 14.70
N LEU A 33 0.33 12.20 15.02
CA LEU A 33 -0.76 11.25 14.77
C LEU A 33 -2.01 11.65 15.54
N VAL A 34 -1.90 11.95 16.84
CA VAL A 34 -3.05 12.35 17.68
C VAL A 34 -3.66 13.65 17.18
N ILE A 35 -2.84 14.65 16.84
CA ILE A 35 -3.31 15.93 16.29
C ILE A 35 -3.99 15.72 14.93
N GLY A 36 -3.39 14.94 14.03
CA GLY A 36 -3.94 14.65 12.71
C GLY A 36 -5.25 13.90 12.77
N LEU A 37 -5.36 12.90 13.66
CA LEU A 37 -6.61 12.18 13.91
C LEU A 37 -7.67 13.09 14.54
N GLY A 38 -7.31 13.88 15.55
CA GLY A 38 -8.22 14.83 16.18
C GLY A 38 -8.77 15.87 15.20
N TRP A 39 -7.92 16.38 14.31
CA TRP A 39 -8.33 17.34 13.29
C TRP A 39 -9.19 16.70 12.20
N GLY A 40 -8.82 15.51 11.73
CA GLY A 40 -9.54 14.78 10.69
C GLY A 40 -10.92 14.30 11.11
N PHE A 41 -11.09 13.85 12.36
CA PHE A 41 -12.40 13.40 12.86
C PHE A 41 -13.24 14.53 13.46
N GLY A 42 -12.61 15.56 14.05
CA GLY A 42 -13.30 16.62 14.78
C GLY A 42 -13.67 17.84 13.94
N PHE A 43 -12.80 18.28 13.02
CA PHE A 43 -12.95 19.55 12.30
C PHE A 43 -13.26 19.40 10.81
N ALA A 44 -13.19 18.20 10.25
CA ALA A 44 -13.50 17.99 8.85
C ALA A 44 -15.02 18.14 8.58
N PRO A 45 -15.43 19.05 7.68
CA PRO A 45 -16.83 19.17 7.31
C PRO A 45 -17.30 17.89 6.59
N ALA A 46 -18.56 17.53 6.82
CA ALA A 46 -19.19 16.41 6.12
C ALA A 46 -19.23 16.68 4.61
N ASP A 47 -18.89 15.68 3.81
CA ASP A 47 -18.96 15.79 2.36
C ASP A 47 -20.42 15.74 1.88
N TYR A 48 -20.74 16.46 0.80
CA TYR A 48 -22.11 16.54 0.28
C TYR A 48 -22.66 15.19 -0.22
N GLN A 49 -21.80 14.27 -0.68
CA GLN A 49 -22.22 12.97 -1.21
C GLN A 49 -21.99 11.82 -0.22
N GLN A 50 -20.95 11.90 0.62
CA GLN A 50 -20.56 10.80 1.52
C GLN A 50 -20.88 11.07 3.00
N GLY A 51 -21.37 12.26 3.32
CA GLY A 51 -21.71 12.69 4.67
C GLY A 51 -20.54 12.50 5.64
N GLU A 52 -20.84 11.94 6.81
CA GLU A 52 -19.88 11.68 7.88
C GLU A 52 -18.85 10.58 7.54
N SER A 53 -19.16 9.70 6.58
CA SER A 53 -18.28 8.59 6.19
C SER A 53 -16.98 9.08 5.56
N TYR A 54 -16.97 10.29 5.02
CA TYR A 54 -15.77 10.94 4.47
C TYR A 54 -14.67 11.09 5.51
N ARG A 55 -15.00 11.24 6.80
CA ARG A 55 -14.02 11.39 7.88
C ARG A 55 -13.09 10.18 8.02
N ILE A 56 -13.58 8.98 7.70
CA ILE A 56 -12.79 7.73 7.71
C ILE A 56 -11.66 7.78 6.66
N MET A 57 -11.85 8.51 5.57
CA MET A 57 -10.88 8.61 4.47
C MET A 57 -9.55 9.26 4.91
N TYR A 58 -9.60 10.19 5.87
CA TYR A 58 -8.40 10.82 6.44
C TYR A 58 -7.50 9.84 7.19
N LEU A 59 -8.05 8.76 7.73
CA LEU A 59 -7.27 7.66 8.31
C LEU A 59 -6.88 6.64 7.22
N HIS A 60 -7.83 6.26 6.38
CA HIS A 60 -7.68 5.17 5.42
C HIS A 60 -6.59 5.46 4.37
N VAL A 61 -6.63 6.63 3.74
CA VAL A 61 -5.72 6.96 2.61
C VAL A 61 -4.26 6.99 3.04
N PRO A 62 -3.88 7.68 4.13
CA PRO A 62 -2.51 7.63 4.62
C PRO A 62 -2.09 6.22 5.02
N ALA A 63 -2.96 5.45 5.68
CA ALA A 63 -2.65 4.07 6.07
C ALA A 63 -2.36 3.17 4.85
N ALA A 64 -3.16 3.29 3.78
CA ALA A 64 -2.95 2.57 2.53
C ALA A 64 -1.70 3.03 1.76
N MET A 65 -1.35 4.32 1.81
CA MET A 65 -0.11 4.80 1.20
C MET A 65 1.11 4.27 1.95
N TRP A 66 1.07 4.26 3.29
CA TRP A 66 2.17 3.76 4.11
C TRP A 66 2.32 2.25 4.05
N SER A 67 1.22 1.47 3.95
CA SER A 67 1.32 0.01 3.78
C SER A 67 2.14 -0.38 2.54
N MET A 68 1.83 0.22 1.39
CA MET A 68 2.52 -0.04 0.13
C MET A 68 3.92 0.59 0.13
N GLY A 69 4.06 1.80 0.67
CA GLY A 69 5.34 2.49 0.75
C GLY A 69 6.37 1.75 1.62
N LEU A 70 5.94 1.20 2.75
CA LEU A 70 6.78 0.35 3.60
C LEU A 70 7.14 -0.96 2.91
N TYR A 71 6.23 -1.53 2.14
CA TYR A 71 6.50 -2.76 1.40
C TYR A 71 7.53 -2.51 0.27
N LEU A 72 7.41 -1.37 -0.43
CA LEU A 72 8.40 -0.90 -1.38
C LEU A 72 9.77 -0.69 -0.70
N ALA A 73 9.80 -0.04 0.47
CA ALA A 73 11.04 0.18 1.22
C ALA A 73 11.71 -1.16 1.60
N MET A 74 10.92 -2.15 2.03
CA MET A 74 11.42 -3.51 2.29
C MET A 74 11.92 -4.18 1.02
N ALA A 75 11.25 -4.01 -0.13
CA ALA A 75 11.70 -4.56 -1.40
C ALA A 75 13.03 -3.95 -1.87
N VAL A 76 13.20 -2.64 -1.70
CA VAL A 76 14.48 -1.95 -1.97
C VAL A 76 15.57 -2.43 -1.01
N ALA A 77 15.25 -2.56 0.28
CA ALA A 77 16.19 -3.10 1.27
C ALA A 77 16.60 -4.54 0.92
N ALA A 78 15.65 -5.40 0.54
CA ALA A 78 15.93 -6.76 0.10
C ALA A 78 16.80 -6.81 -1.16
N PHE A 79 16.52 -5.94 -2.14
CA PHE A 79 17.34 -5.83 -3.35
C PHE A 79 18.78 -5.41 -3.03
N VAL A 80 18.96 -4.38 -2.20
CA VAL A 80 20.29 -3.92 -1.76
C VAL A 80 21.00 -5.01 -0.94
N GLY A 81 20.26 -5.71 -0.07
CA GLY A 81 20.75 -6.84 0.71
C GLY A 81 21.25 -8.00 -0.16
N VAL A 82 20.55 -8.30 -1.26
CA VAL A 82 20.97 -9.34 -2.20
C VAL A 82 22.18 -8.90 -3.03
N VAL A 83 22.18 -7.67 -3.57
CA VAL A 83 23.27 -7.19 -4.46
C VAL A 83 24.56 -6.89 -3.69
N TRP A 84 24.46 -6.19 -2.56
CA TRP A 84 25.63 -5.75 -1.78
C TRP A 84 25.91 -6.60 -0.53
N GLN A 85 25.09 -7.61 -0.24
CA GLN A 85 25.29 -8.54 0.89
C GLN A 85 25.46 -7.81 2.25
N ILE A 86 24.75 -6.69 2.43
CA ILE A 86 24.84 -5.84 3.62
C ILE A 86 23.95 -6.42 4.72
N LYS A 87 24.55 -6.85 5.85
CA LYS A 87 23.81 -7.40 7.01
C LYS A 87 22.75 -6.47 7.59
N MET A 88 22.93 -5.16 7.46
CA MET A 88 21.98 -4.16 7.96
C MET A 88 20.66 -4.15 7.17
N ALA A 89 20.66 -4.62 5.92
CA ALA A 89 19.46 -4.70 5.10
C ALA A 89 18.45 -5.71 5.67
N ASP A 90 18.92 -6.86 6.14
CA ASP A 90 18.08 -7.90 6.75
C ASP A 90 17.40 -7.38 8.04
N LEU A 91 18.15 -6.62 8.85
CA LEU A 91 17.64 -6.00 10.06
C LEU A 91 16.58 -4.92 9.76
N ALA A 92 16.76 -4.17 8.68
CA ALA A 92 15.79 -3.18 8.24
C ALA A 92 14.46 -3.82 7.83
N ILE A 93 14.50 -4.94 7.09
CA ILE A 93 13.31 -5.71 6.71
C ILE A 93 12.57 -6.20 7.96
N ALA A 94 13.29 -6.74 8.93
CA ALA A 94 12.70 -7.23 10.18
C ALA A 94 12.03 -6.11 11.00
N ALA A 95 12.60 -4.91 11.00
CA ALA A 95 12.05 -3.76 11.70
C ALA A 95 10.82 -3.15 10.98
N LEU A 96 10.83 -3.13 9.65
CA LEU A 96 9.75 -2.57 8.84
C LEU A 96 8.51 -3.48 8.76
N ALA A 97 8.72 -4.80 8.79
CA ALA A 97 7.64 -5.79 8.66
C ALA A 97 6.47 -5.60 9.66
N PRO A 98 6.68 -5.46 10.99
CA PRO A 98 5.57 -5.27 11.93
C PRO A 98 4.87 -3.93 11.75
N VAL A 99 5.60 -2.86 11.41
CA VAL A 99 5.01 -1.53 11.17
C VAL A 99 4.10 -1.56 9.94
N GLY A 100 4.56 -2.17 8.84
CA GLY A 100 3.76 -2.34 7.63
C GLY A 100 2.54 -3.25 7.82
N ALA A 101 2.66 -4.29 8.66
CA ALA A 101 1.54 -5.16 9.04
C ALA A 101 0.42 -4.40 9.79
N VAL A 102 0.79 -3.49 10.69
CA VAL A 102 -0.19 -2.66 11.40
C VAL A 102 -0.85 -1.67 10.44
N CYS A 103 -0.08 -1.01 9.57
CA CYS A 103 -0.64 -0.08 8.58
C CYS A 103 -1.60 -0.77 7.61
N THR A 104 -1.25 -1.95 7.10
CA THR A 104 -2.14 -2.76 6.24
C THR A 104 -3.41 -3.15 6.97
N LEU A 105 -3.32 -3.62 8.21
CA LEU A 105 -4.50 -3.99 9.00
C LEU A 105 -5.42 -2.78 9.24
N VAL A 106 -4.87 -1.62 9.60
CA VAL A 106 -5.65 -0.38 9.76
C VAL A 106 -6.29 0.04 8.44
N ALA A 107 -5.57 -0.03 7.33
CA ALA A 107 -6.11 0.27 6.00
C ALA A 107 -7.26 -0.69 5.63
N LEU A 108 -7.12 -1.98 5.95
CA LEU A 108 -8.12 -3.00 5.66
C LEU A 108 -9.42 -2.80 6.45
N VAL A 109 -9.29 -2.57 7.77
CA VAL A 109 -10.44 -2.37 8.67
C VAL A 109 -11.14 -1.05 8.35
N SER A 110 -10.38 0.03 8.12
CA SER A 110 -10.95 1.32 7.73
C SER A 110 -11.61 1.27 6.35
N GLY A 111 -11.03 0.52 5.40
CA GLY A 111 -11.62 0.30 4.07
C GLY A 111 -12.92 -0.48 4.12
N ALA A 112 -12.98 -1.54 4.94
CA ALA A 112 -14.20 -2.32 5.17
C ALA A 112 -15.30 -1.49 5.86
N ALA A 113 -14.93 -0.64 6.83
CA ALA A 113 -15.85 0.26 7.51
C ALA A 113 -16.43 1.32 6.56
N TRP A 114 -15.63 1.83 5.62
CA TRP A 114 -16.08 2.75 4.58
C TRP A 114 -16.95 2.07 3.49
N GLY A 115 -16.78 0.75 3.28
CA GLY A 115 -17.60 -0.01 2.32
C GLY A 115 -19.09 -0.08 2.69
N LYS A 116 -19.44 -0.13 3.98
CA LYS A 116 -20.83 -0.23 4.45
C LYS A 116 -21.73 0.93 3.95
N PRO A 117 -21.39 2.21 4.16
CA PRO A 117 -22.21 3.32 3.67
C PRO A 117 -22.21 3.44 2.14
N MET A 118 -21.13 3.03 1.47
CA MET A 118 -20.94 3.26 0.04
C MET A 118 -21.56 2.16 -0.84
N TRP A 119 -21.40 0.89 -0.43
CA TRP A 119 -21.77 -0.30 -1.21
C TRP A 119 -22.78 -1.19 -0.48
N GLY A 120 -23.25 -0.80 0.71
CA GLY A 120 -24.20 -1.56 1.51
C GLY A 120 -23.64 -2.84 2.15
N THR A 121 -22.34 -3.13 1.96
CA THR A 121 -21.68 -4.35 2.44
C THR A 121 -20.31 -4.01 3.03
N TRP A 122 -19.89 -4.77 4.05
CA TRP A 122 -18.60 -4.56 4.72
C TRP A 122 -17.41 -5.06 3.90
N TRP A 123 -17.64 -6.02 3.00
CA TRP A 123 -16.59 -6.65 2.23
C TRP A 123 -17.06 -6.97 0.81
N ILE A 124 -16.31 -6.48 -0.17
CA ILE A 124 -16.48 -6.83 -1.57
C ILE A 124 -15.16 -7.44 -2.06
N TRP A 125 -15.24 -8.52 -2.84
CA TRP A 125 -14.06 -9.17 -3.42
C TRP A 125 -13.52 -8.40 -4.65
N ASP A 126 -13.39 -7.09 -4.51
CA ASP A 126 -12.78 -6.24 -5.53
C ASP A 126 -11.26 -6.33 -5.47
N ALA A 127 -10.61 -6.02 -6.60
CA ALA A 127 -9.16 -6.07 -6.74
C ALA A 127 -8.42 -5.23 -5.69
N ARG A 128 -9.01 -4.14 -5.20
CA ARG A 128 -8.37 -3.24 -4.23
C ARG A 128 -8.33 -3.82 -2.81
N LEU A 129 -9.47 -4.29 -2.29
CA LEU A 129 -9.55 -4.88 -0.95
C LEU A 129 -8.81 -6.23 -0.88
N THR A 130 -8.90 -7.03 -1.95
CA THR A 130 -8.24 -8.34 -2.00
C THR A 130 -6.73 -8.24 -2.07
N SER A 131 -6.18 -7.27 -2.81
CA SER A 131 -4.73 -7.08 -2.88
C SER A 131 -4.15 -6.56 -1.57
N GLU A 132 -4.85 -5.68 -0.84
CA GLU A 132 -4.44 -5.27 0.51
C GLU A 132 -4.51 -6.42 1.52
N LEU A 133 -5.52 -7.30 1.44
CA LEU A 133 -5.58 -8.51 2.25
C LEU A 133 -4.38 -9.43 1.96
N VAL A 134 -4.04 -9.62 0.68
CA VAL A 134 -2.85 -10.43 0.32
C VAL A 134 -1.57 -9.77 0.81
N LEU A 135 -1.47 -8.43 0.77
CA LEU A 135 -0.34 -7.70 1.30
C LEU A 135 -0.17 -7.93 2.80
N LEU A 136 -1.26 -7.94 3.57
CA LEU A 136 -1.26 -8.29 4.99
C LEU A 136 -0.69 -9.70 5.23
N PHE A 137 -1.10 -10.68 4.42
CA PHE A 137 -0.56 -12.04 4.53
C PHE A 137 0.92 -12.13 4.15
N LEU A 138 1.38 -11.35 3.17
CA LEU A 138 2.81 -11.25 2.84
C LEU A 138 3.62 -10.71 4.03
N TYR A 139 3.14 -9.65 4.68
CA TYR A 139 3.76 -9.13 5.91
C TYR A 139 3.78 -10.17 7.03
N ALA A 140 2.66 -10.86 7.28
CA ALA A 140 2.60 -11.93 8.27
C ALA A 140 3.57 -13.08 7.94
N GLY A 141 3.70 -13.43 6.66
CA GLY A 141 4.66 -14.42 6.17
C GLY A 141 6.11 -14.02 6.44
N VAL A 142 6.47 -12.76 6.20
CA VAL A 142 7.81 -12.23 6.53
C VAL A 142 8.09 -12.31 8.03
N ILE A 143 7.13 -11.90 8.87
CA ILE A 143 7.28 -11.94 10.34
C ILE A 143 7.39 -13.39 10.83
N ALA A 144 6.55 -14.29 10.33
CA ALA A 144 6.58 -15.71 10.67
C ALA A 144 7.92 -16.34 10.30
N LEU A 145 8.42 -16.07 9.09
CA LEU A 145 9.70 -16.59 8.61
C LEU A 145 10.88 -16.07 9.43
N TRP A 146 10.82 -14.80 9.87
CA TRP A 146 11.83 -14.23 10.76
C TRP A 146 11.87 -14.89 12.14
N HIS A 147 10.74 -15.40 12.63
CA HIS A 147 10.66 -16.09 13.93
C HIS A 147 10.84 -17.61 13.83
N ALA A 148 10.64 -18.20 12.64
CA ALA A 148 10.75 -19.64 12.42
C ALA A 148 12.20 -20.15 12.37
N PHE A 149 13.15 -19.29 12.01
CA PHE A 149 14.57 -19.65 11.92
C PHE A 149 15.39 -19.07 13.07
N ASP A 150 16.21 -19.90 13.71
CA ASP A 150 17.17 -19.47 14.73
C ASP A 150 18.35 -18.70 14.12
N ASP A 151 18.77 -19.07 12.91
CA ASP A 151 19.80 -18.35 12.17
C ASP A 151 19.21 -17.10 11.49
N ARG A 152 19.52 -15.94 12.08
CA ARG A 152 19.08 -14.62 11.61
C ARG A 152 19.51 -14.31 10.18
N ARG A 153 20.61 -14.91 9.70
CA ARG A 153 21.12 -14.68 8.34
C ARG A 153 20.34 -15.48 7.31
N LEU A 154 19.95 -16.71 7.63
CA LEU A 154 19.05 -17.51 6.79
C LEU A 154 17.64 -16.91 6.79
N ALA A 155 17.17 -16.47 7.96
CA ALA A 155 15.89 -15.78 8.11
C ALA A 155 15.80 -14.52 7.24
N GLY A 156 16.83 -13.66 7.26
CA GLY A 156 16.89 -12.44 6.45
C GLY A 156 16.89 -12.70 4.95
N ARG A 157 17.65 -13.69 4.47
CA ARG A 157 17.66 -14.07 3.05
C ARG A 157 16.32 -14.62 2.60
N ALA A 158 15.72 -15.51 3.38
CA ALA A 158 14.42 -16.09 3.05
C ALA A 158 13.31 -15.02 3.06
N ALA A 159 13.33 -14.12 4.05
CA ALA A 159 12.44 -12.96 4.13
C ALA A 159 12.62 -12.01 2.92
N GLY A 160 13.87 -11.70 2.56
CA GLY A 160 14.17 -10.85 1.42
C GLY A 160 13.68 -11.42 0.09
N ILE A 161 13.82 -12.73 -0.13
CA ILE A 161 13.29 -13.40 -1.34
C ILE A 161 11.76 -13.30 -1.38
N LEU A 162 11.08 -13.57 -0.25
CA LEU A 162 9.62 -13.47 -0.18
C LEU A 162 9.14 -12.04 -0.49
N VAL A 163 9.83 -11.02 0.05
CA VAL A 163 9.50 -9.62 -0.21
C VAL A 163 9.70 -9.27 -1.69
N LEU A 164 10.81 -9.70 -2.30
CA LEU A 164 11.08 -9.47 -3.73
C LEU A 164 10.05 -10.15 -4.64
N VAL A 165 9.59 -11.35 -4.29
CA VAL A 165 8.51 -12.02 -5.04
C VAL A 165 7.19 -11.27 -4.85
N GLY A 166 6.85 -10.90 -3.61
CA GLY A 166 5.63 -10.17 -3.31
C GLY A 166 5.61 -8.73 -3.86
N TRP A 167 6.76 -8.14 -4.21
CA TRP A 167 6.83 -6.83 -4.87
C TRP A 167 6.03 -6.80 -6.17
N SER A 168 5.94 -7.92 -6.89
CA SER A 168 5.15 -8.06 -8.10
C SER A 168 3.65 -7.73 -7.92
N ILE A 169 3.14 -7.78 -6.68
CA ILE A 169 1.76 -7.45 -6.33
C ILE A 169 1.50 -5.93 -6.34
N CYS A 170 2.51 -5.11 -6.03
CA CYS A 170 2.37 -3.65 -5.97
C CYS A 170 2.06 -3.03 -7.36
N PRO A 171 2.72 -3.44 -8.47
CA PRO A 171 2.32 -3.06 -9.82
C PRO A 171 0.89 -3.47 -10.18
N SER A 172 0.43 -4.65 -9.77
CA SER A 172 -0.96 -5.09 -10.00
C SER A 172 -1.97 -4.21 -9.28
N PHE A 173 -1.64 -3.74 -8.06
CA PHE A 173 -2.45 -2.77 -7.32
C PHE A 173 -2.56 -1.43 -8.08
N ILE A 174 -1.44 -0.86 -8.52
CA ILE A 174 -1.39 0.44 -9.22
C ILE A 174 -2.09 0.37 -10.58
N THR A 175 -1.80 -0.69 -11.36
CA THR A 175 -2.36 -0.87 -12.70
C THR A 175 -3.85 -1.21 -12.71
N ARG A 176 -4.40 -1.87 -11.67
CA ARG A 176 -5.85 -2.02 -11.50
C ARG A 176 -6.53 -0.85 -10.80
N SER A 177 -5.82 -0.12 -9.94
CA SER A 177 -6.31 1.12 -9.33
C SER A 177 -6.54 2.20 -10.40
N THR A 178 -5.59 2.34 -11.33
CA THR A 178 -5.69 3.20 -12.53
C THR A 178 -6.32 2.50 -13.73
N GLY A 179 -6.53 1.18 -13.65
CA GLY A 179 -7.08 0.30 -14.68
C GLY A 179 -8.59 0.40 -14.91
N GLY A 180 -9.23 1.46 -14.42
CA GLY A 180 -10.29 2.06 -15.20
C GLY A 180 -9.62 2.66 -16.43
N THR A 181 -9.29 1.86 -17.45
CA THR A 181 -8.99 2.40 -18.78
C THR A 181 -10.07 3.43 -19.05
N PRO A 182 -9.74 4.73 -19.19
CA PRO A 182 -10.69 5.63 -19.78
C PRO A 182 -11.02 4.97 -21.13
N CYS A 183 -12.30 4.73 -21.46
CA CYS A 183 -12.66 4.45 -22.84
C CYS A 183 -12.43 5.77 -23.64
N THR A 184 -11.20 6.31 -23.66
CA THR A 184 -10.79 7.52 -24.40
C THR A 184 -10.50 7.19 -25.87
N ARG A 185 -10.70 5.93 -26.30
CA ARG A 185 -10.58 5.55 -27.71
C ARG A 185 -11.37 4.29 -28.07
N ALA A 186 -12.66 4.23 -27.74
CA ALA A 186 -13.53 3.27 -28.41
C ALA A 186 -13.83 3.80 -29.83
N ARG A 187 -13.17 3.26 -30.87
CA ARG A 187 -13.66 3.46 -32.24
C ARG A 187 -14.93 2.62 -32.40
N PRO A 188 -16.06 3.20 -32.83
CA PRO A 188 -17.25 2.40 -33.13
C PRO A 188 -16.96 1.59 -34.41
N THR A 189 -16.74 0.28 -34.28
CA THR A 189 -16.74 -0.65 -35.41
C THR A 189 -18.13 -1.26 -35.53
N CYS A 190 -18.93 -0.75 -36.47
CA CYS A 190 -20.29 -1.24 -36.67
C CYS A 190 -20.25 -2.47 -37.60
N SER A 191 -20.49 -3.66 -37.04
CA SER A 191 -20.47 -4.94 -37.76
C SER A 191 -21.89 -5.41 -38.08
N LYS A 192 -22.54 -4.81 -39.10
CA LYS A 192 -23.55 -5.39 -40.03
C LYS A 192 -24.48 -4.29 -40.62
N PRO A 193 -24.89 -4.37 -41.89
CA PRO A 193 -25.57 -3.26 -42.58
C PRO A 193 -27.11 -3.25 -42.48
N SER A 194 -27.76 -4.10 -41.67
CA SER A 194 -29.22 -4.31 -41.79
C SER A 194 -30.03 -4.21 -40.49
N THR A 195 -29.45 -3.76 -39.38
CA THR A 195 -30.22 -3.52 -38.15
C THR A 195 -29.51 -2.43 -37.34
N GLN A 196 -30.24 -1.39 -36.92
CA GLN A 196 -29.75 -0.21 -36.20
C GLN A 196 -29.26 -0.52 -34.76
N ALA A 197 -28.37 -1.51 -34.60
CA ALA A 197 -27.75 -1.86 -33.34
C ALA A 197 -26.23 -1.74 -33.49
N CYS A 198 -25.68 -0.51 -33.45
CA CYS A 198 -24.23 -0.38 -33.28
C CYS A 198 -23.88 -0.80 -31.85
N VAL A 199 -23.15 -1.91 -31.74
CA VAL A 199 -22.58 -2.38 -30.48
C VAL A 199 -21.20 -1.75 -30.34
N CYS A 200 -21.03 -0.89 -29.34
CA CYS A 200 -19.69 -0.40 -28.97
C CYS A 200 -18.96 -1.51 -28.20
N ARG A 201 -17.85 -2.02 -28.76
CA ARG A 201 -16.92 -2.89 -28.03
C ARG A 201 -15.92 -2.03 -27.26
N CYS A 202 -15.91 -2.11 -25.92
CA CYS A 202 -14.76 -1.67 -25.10
C CYS A 202 -14.12 -2.96 -24.55
N GLY A 203 -13.08 -3.47 -25.22
CA GLY A 203 -12.42 -4.73 -24.88
C GLY A 203 -13.30 -5.98 -25.06
N SER A 204 -13.33 -6.85 -24.05
CA SER A 204 -14.12 -8.10 -24.02
C SER A 204 -15.57 -7.92 -23.55
N ALA A 205 -15.96 -6.71 -23.13
CA ALA A 205 -17.30 -6.41 -22.67
C ALA A 205 -18.16 -5.79 -23.79
N SER A 206 -19.36 -6.33 -23.99
CA SER A 206 -20.39 -5.76 -24.86
C SER A 206 -21.28 -4.81 -24.07
N LEU A 207 -21.32 -3.53 -24.45
CA LEU A 207 -22.20 -2.52 -23.84
C LEU A 207 -23.38 -2.19 -24.77
N PRO A 208 -24.58 -1.91 -24.21
CA PRO A 208 -25.73 -1.45 -24.99
C PRO A 208 -25.50 -0.05 -25.58
N SER A 209 -26.10 0.20 -26.75
CA SER A 209 -25.88 1.37 -27.61
C SER A 209 -26.17 2.73 -26.96
N SER A 210 -26.96 2.78 -25.89
CA SER A 210 -27.34 4.02 -25.19
C SER A 210 -26.19 4.73 -24.45
N ARG A 211 -25.04 4.06 -24.27
CA ARG A 211 -23.85 4.65 -23.63
C ARG A 211 -22.78 5.12 -24.63
N CYS A 212 -23.02 4.98 -25.93
CA CYS A 212 -22.09 5.49 -26.94
C CYS A 212 -22.35 6.98 -27.15
N ARG A 213 -21.46 7.84 -26.64
CA ARG A 213 -21.52 9.28 -26.89
C ARG A 213 -20.97 9.53 -28.30
N SER A 214 -21.82 10.02 -29.20
CA SER A 214 -21.44 10.45 -30.56
C SER A 214 -20.41 11.60 -30.48
N PRO A 215 -19.49 11.74 -31.45
CA PRO A 215 -18.49 12.82 -31.46
C PRO A 215 -19.14 14.21 -31.47
#